data_AF-A0A8B6H5T8-F1
#
_entry.id   AF-A0A8B6H5T8-F1
#
_cell.length_a   1.000
_cell.length_b   1.000
_cell.length_c   1.000
_cell.angle_alpha   90.00
_cell.angle_beta   90.00
_cell.angle_gamma   90.00
#
_symmetry.space_group_name_H-M   'P 1'
#
loop_
_entity.id
_entity.type
_entity.pdbx_description
1 polymer ?
#
loop_
_entity_poly.entity_id
_entity_poly.type
_entity_poly.pdbx_seq_one_letter_code
_entity_poly.pdbx_strand_id
1 'polypeptide(L)'
;MNITRHTGQIRIPNAADFLVVYSTSFGYTAFRTTDIGSPFVHHLSEELMNISKEDNFYQVLTRVNKKVGMEYRPSLKTSDIVTQMPCFSSH
;
A
#
# COMPACT_ATOMS: atom_id res chain seq x y z
N MET A 1 -42.58 -36.13 0.04
CA MET A 1 -41.13 -35.93 0.16
C MET A 1 -40.88 -34.44 0.38
N ASN A 2 -40.71 -34.01 1.64
CA ASN A 2 -40.41 -32.61 1.93
C ASN A 2 -38.89 -32.43 1.93
N ILE A 3 -38.38 -31.73 0.92
CA ILE A 3 -36.98 -31.31 0.87
C ILE A 3 -36.89 -30.04 1.73
N THR A 4 -36.46 -30.18 2.98
CA THR A 4 -36.08 -29.06 3.84
C THR A 4 -34.83 -28.42 3.23
N ARG A 5 -35.01 -27.31 2.51
CA ARG A 5 -33.89 -26.44 2.13
C ARG A 5 -33.39 -25.76 3.40
N HIS A 6 -32.26 -26.22 3.93
CA HIS A 6 -31.47 -25.38 4.82
C HIS A 6 -31.00 -24.18 3.98
N THR A 7 -31.67 -23.03 4.12
CA THR A 7 -31.12 -21.75 3.68
C THR A 7 -29.98 -21.42 4.64
N GLY A 8 -28.82 -22.03 4.43
CA GLY A 8 -27.61 -21.71 5.18
C GLY A 8 -27.34 -20.22 5.01
N GLN A 9 -27.47 -19.46 6.10
CA GLN A 9 -27.22 -18.04 6.09
C GLN A 9 -25.74 -17.80 5.81
N ILE A 10 -25.43 -17.18 4.67
CA ILE A 10 -24.06 -16.78 4.32
C ILE A 10 -23.66 -15.65 5.29
N ARG A 11 -22.50 -15.80 5.93
CA ARG A 11 -21.90 -14.79 6.82
C ARG A 11 -20.48 -14.48 6.35
N ILE A 12 -20.12 -13.21 6.36
CA ILE A 12 -18.76 -12.73 6.13
C ILE A 12 -18.08 -12.43 7.47
N PRO A 13 -16.75 -12.59 7.59
CA PRO A 13 -16.03 -12.13 8.78
C PRO A 13 -16.17 -10.61 8.96
N ASN A 14 -16.27 -10.14 10.20
CA ASN A 14 -16.40 -8.71 10.50
C ASN A 14 -15.19 -7.86 10.05
N ALA A 15 -14.03 -8.49 9.88
CA ALA A 15 -12.78 -7.85 9.48
C ALA A 15 -12.27 -8.36 8.12
N ALA A 16 -13.18 -8.81 7.25
CA ALA A 16 -12.86 -9.14 5.86
C ALA A 16 -12.91 -7.89 4.96
N ASP A 17 -12.26 -7.99 3.80
CA ASP A 17 -12.25 -6.97 2.76
C ASP A 17 -11.53 -5.68 3.18
N PHE A 18 -10.57 -5.80 4.10
CA PHE A 18 -9.72 -4.69 4.53
C PHE A 18 -8.37 -4.73 3.82
N LEU A 19 -7.95 -3.59 3.31
CA LEU A 19 -6.60 -3.36 2.83
C LEU A 19 -6.03 -2.14 3.55
N VAL A 20 -4.95 -2.37 4.29
CA VAL A 20 -4.23 -1.30 4.99
C VAL A 20 -2.89 -1.09 4.32
N VAL A 21 -2.60 0.16 3.92
CA VAL A 21 -1.37 0.55 3.24
C VAL A 21 -0.64 1.57 4.12
N TYR A 22 0.54 1.20 4.59
CA TYR A 22 1.41 2.02 5.43
C TYR A 22 2.52 2.63 4.59
N SER A 23 2.85 3.89 4.86
CA SER A 23 3.91 4.59 4.15
C SER A 23 5.31 4.03 4.42
N THR A 24 5.49 3.32 5.53
CA THR A 24 6.77 2.73 5.95
C THR A 24 6.54 1.43 6.72
N SER A 25 7.54 0.55 6.75
CA SER A 25 7.54 -0.67 7.54
C SER A 25 7.43 -0.38 9.04
N PHE A 26 6.83 -1.32 9.77
CA PHE A 26 6.71 -1.24 11.22
C PHE A 26 8.07 -1.00 11.89
N GLY A 27 8.12 -0.04 12.82
CA GLY A 27 9.34 0.34 13.55
C GLY A 27 10.23 1.35 12.83
N TYR A 28 9.89 1.79 11.60
CA TYR A 28 10.66 2.77 10.84
C TYR A 28 9.94 4.12 10.74
N THR A 29 10.71 5.18 10.46
CA THR A 29 10.17 6.52 10.21
C THR A 29 9.78 6.67 8.74
N ALA A 30 8.75 7.49 8.47
CA ALA A 30 8.40 7.89 7.11
C ALA A 30 9.01 9.26 6.80
N PHE A 31 9.62 9.39 5.63
CA PHE A 31 10.17 10.66 5.16
C PHE A 31 9.08 11.65 4.78
N ARG A 32 9.42 12.93 4.92
CA ARG A 32 8.67 14.06 4.41
C ARG A 32 9.64 15.19 4.11
N THR A 33 9.49 15.82 2.96
CA THR A 33 10.29 16.98 2.57
C THR A 33 9.37 18.15 2.20
N THR A 34 9.91 19.36 2.21
CA THR A 34 9.14 20.58 1.95
C THR A 34 8.82 20.80 0.47
N ASP A 35 9.58 20.17 -0.43
CA ASP A 35 9.47 20.27 -1.88
C ASP A 35 8.41 19.31 -2.45
N ILE A 36 8.43 18.02 -2.07
CA ILE A 36 7.53 16.99 -2.61
C ILE A 36 6.49 16.48 -1.59
N GLY A 37 6.63 16.82 -0.32
CA GLY A 37 5.79 16.27 0.75
C GLY A 37 6.22 14.86 1.13
N SER A 38 5.24 13.95 1.31
CA SER A 38 5.54 12.54 1.58
C SER A 38 5.87 11.83 0.27
N PRO A 39 7.04 11.19 0.14
CA PRO A 39 7.37 10.42 -1.07
C PRO A 39 6.39 9.26 -1.28
N PHE A 40 5.86 8.66 -0.20
CA PHE A 40 4.82 7.64 -0.32
C PHE A 40 3.54 8.17 -0.95
N VAL A 41 2.99 9.28 -0.43
CA VAL A 41 1.74 9.85 -0.99
C VAL A 41 1.96 10.34 -2.40
N HIS A 42 3.12 10.97 -2.67
CA HIS A 42 3.49 11.44 -4.00
C HIS A 42 3.46 10.30 -5.04
N HIS A 43 4.20 9.21 -4.79
CA HIS A 43 4.24 8.08 -5.71
C HIS A 43 2.95 7.27 -5.73
N LEU A 44 2.21 7.20 -4.62
CA LEU A 44 0.88 6.58 -4.62
C LEU A 44 -0.06 7.35 -5.56
N SER A 45 -0.13 8.68 -5.45
CA SER A 45 -0.95 9.49 -6.35
C SER A 45 -0.53 9.34 -7.80
N GLU A 46 0.78 9.34 -8.08
CA GLU A 46 1.32 9.12 -9.42
C GLU A 46 0.91 7.76 -10.02
N GLU A 47 1.07 6.68 -9.27
CA GLU A 47 0.70 5.33 -9.74
C GLU A 47 -0.82 5.15 -9.89
N LEU A 48 -1.61 5.81 -9.04
CA LEU A 48 -3.07 5.82 -9.16
C LEU A 48 -3.56 6.62 -10.38
N MET A 49 -2.88 7.71 -10.73
CA MET A 49 -3.20 8.46 -11.95
C MET A 49 -2.86 7.69 -13.22
N ASN A 50 -1.90 6.76 -13.15
CA ASN A 50 -1.42 5.96 -14.27
C ASN A 50 -1.97 4.53 -14.30
N ILE A 51 -2.90 4.17 -13.41
CA ILE A 51 -3.47 2.83 -13.35
C ILE A 51 -4.23 2.51 -14.64
N SER A 52 -3.95 1.35 -15.24
CA SER A 52 -4.70 0.85 -16.40
C SER A 52 -5.86 -0.07 -15.97
N LYS A 53 -6.75 -0.43 -16.90
CA LYS A 53 -7.85 -1.37 -16.59
C LYS A 53 -7.35 -2.79 -16.34
N GLU A 54 -6.17 -3.11 -16.83
CA GLU A 54 -5.52 -4.40 -16.73
C GLU A 54 -4.70 -4.53 -15.43
N ASP A 55 -4.43 -3.41 -14.75
CA ASP A 55 -3.76 -3.40 -13.46
C ASP A 55 -4.70 -3.86 -12.35
N ASN A 56 -4.19 -4.76 -11.50
CA ASN A 56 -4.78 -4.95 -10.18
C ASN A 56 -4.14 -3.99 -9.17
N PHE A 57 -4.86 -3.71 -8.08
CA PHE A 57 -4.40 -2.75 -7.08
C PHE A 57 -3.09 -3.18 -6.38
N TYR A 58 -2.81 -4.47 -6.25
CA TYR A 58 -1.53 -4.93 -5.69
C TYR A 58 -0.34 -4.64 -6.60
N GLN A 59 -0.52 -4.65 -7.92
CA GLN A 59 0.51 -4.24 -8.86
C GLN A 59 0.83 -2.75 -8.71
N VAL A 60 -0.20 -1.91 -8.57
CA VAL A 60 -0.06 -0.48 -8.26
C VAL A 60 0.75 -0.30 -6.97
N LEU A 61 0.35 -0.95 -5.88
CA LEU A 61 1.06 -0.85 -4.60
C LEU A 61 2.49 -1.38 -4.67
N THR A 62 2.75 -2.40 -5.48
CA THR A 62 4.11 -2.94 -5.70
C THR A 62 4.99 -1.93 -6.45
N ARG A 63 4.44 -1.21 -7.43
CA ARG A 63 5.16 -0.12 -8.11
C ARG A 63 5.44 1.04 -7.17
N VAL A 64 4.48 1.39 -6.30
CA VAL A 64 4.71 2.38 -5.22
C VAL A 64 5.85 1.93 -4.30
N ASN A 65 5.87 0.66 -3.86
CA ASN A 65 6.96 0.12 -3.04
C ASN A 65 8.31 0.24 -3.74
N LYS A 66 8.38 -0.06 -5.05
CA LYS A 66 9.60 0.08 -5.85
C LYS A 66 10.06 1.54 -5.91
N LYS A 67 9.16 2.47 -6.23
CA LYS A 67 9.50 3.91 -6.33
C LYS A 67 10.01 4.47 -5.01
N VAL A 68 9.33 4.19 -3.90
CA VAL A 68 9.73 4.70 -2.57
C VAL A 68 10.98 3.98 -2.04
N GLY A 69 11.07 2.67 -2.18
CA GLY A 69 12.17 1.87 -1.63
C GLY A 69 13.46 1.93 -2.43
N MET A 70 13.35 1.96 -3.75
CA MET A 70 14.51 1.82 -4.64
C MET A 70 14.92 3.13 -5.30
N GLU A 71 13.97 4.01 -5.63
CA GLU A 71 14.21 5.18 -6.49
C GLU A 71 14.31 6.48 -5.67
N TYR A 72 13.48 6.62 -4.63
CA TYR A 72 13.54 7.78 -3.74
C TYR A 72 14.80 7.76 -2.85
N ARG A 73 15.53 8.87 -2.82
CA ARG A 73 16.64 9.11 -1.90
C ARG A 73 16.46 10.46 -1.20
N PRO A 74 16.35 10.48 0.13
CA PRO A 74 16.26 11.75 0.85
C PRO A 74 17.63 12.47 0.79
N SER A 75 17.59 13.79 0.62
CA SER A 75 18.79 14.65 0.63
C SER A 75 19.27 14.91 2.07
N LEU A 76 19.68 13.85 2.78
CA LEU A 76 20.21 13.95 4.13
C LEU A 76 21.71 14.28 4.09
N LYS A 77 22.16 15.16 5.00
CA LYS A 77 23.56 15.57 5.14
C LYS A 77 24.44 14.53 5.86
N THR A 78 23.87 13.40 6.27
CA THR A 78 24.53 12.34 7.05
C THR A 78 24.91 11.16 6.16
N SER A 79 26.05 10.52 6.45
CA SER A 79 26.72 9.48 5.64
C SER A 79 25.92 8.20 5.42
N ASP A 80 24.82 8.01 6.14
CA ASP A 80 24.05 6.78 6.10
C ASP A 80 22.95 6.92 5.05
N ILE A 81 23.00 6.05 4.02
CA ILE A 81 21.95 5.94 3.01
C ILE A 81 20.71 5.35 3.70
N VAL A 82 19.85 6.21 4.24
CA VAL A 82 18.57 5.78 4.84
C VAL A 82 17.52 5.69 3.73
N THR A 83 16.85 4.54 3.64
CA THR A 83 15.75 4.28 2.70
C THR A 83 14.43 4.10 3.44
N GLN A 84 13.31 4.17 2.71
CA GLN A 84 11.97 3.94 3.24
C GLN A 84 11.29 2.85 2.42
N MET A 85 10.67 1.88 3.06
CA MET A 85 9.90 0.82 2.37
C MET A 85 8.45 0.87 2.85
N PRO A 86 7.47 1.21 2.00
CA PRO A 86 6.06 1.07 2.33
C PRO A 86 5.67 -0.40 2.48
N CYS A 87 4.57 -0.65 3.19
CA CYS A 87 4.09 -1.99 3.46
C CYS A 87 2.56 -2.01 3.35
N PHE A 88 1.98 -3.12 2.88
CA PHE A 88 0.54 -3.28 2.86
C PHE A 88 0.12 -4.66 3.38
N SER A 89 -1.04 -4.72 4.00
CA SER A 89 -1.67 -5.95 4.49
C SER A 89 -3.11 -6.03 4.01
N SER A 90 -3.48 -7.17 3.43
CA SER A 90 -4.84 -7.48 3.00
C SER A 90 -5.41 -8.59 3.88
N HIS A 91 -6.61 -8.37 4.42
CA HIS A 91 -7.34 -9.25 5.32
C HIS A 91 -8.69 -9.68 4.72
#